data_AF-A0A7C6J3F3-F1
#
_entry.id   AF-A0A7C6J3F3-F1
#
_cell.length_a   1.000
_cell.length_b   1.000
_cell.length_c   1.000
_cell.angle_alpha   90.00
_cell.angle_beta   90.00
_cell.angle_gamma   90.00
#
_symmetry.space_group_name_H-M   'P 1'
#
loop_
_entity.id
_entity.type
_entity.pdbx_description
1 polymer ?
#
loop_
_entity_poly.entity_id
_entity_poly.type
_entity_poly.pdbx_seq_one_letter_code
_entity_poly.pdbx_strand_id
1 'polypeptide(L)' 'MEFKATEVVLFADPLEGTEKHYGVLFENGFILCFCCGGYIEPEDYIIIEHCDWDKVDETLLKNY' A
#
# COMPACT_ATOMS: atom_id res chain seq x y z
N MET A 1 15.24 10.21 8.22
CA MET A 1 14.61 9.09 8.94
C MET A 1 14.49 7.95 7.97
N GLU A 2 15.10 6.81 8.26
CA GLU A 2 14.90 5.58 7.50
C GLU A 2 13.68 4.88 8.10
N PHE A 3 12.59 4.82 7.34
CA PHE A 3 11.42 4.05 7.74
C PHE A 3 11.58 2.64 7.20
N LYS A 4 11.56 1.65 8.09
CA LYS A 4 11.67 0.26 7.68
C LYS A 4 10.34 -0.18 7.09
N ALA A 5 10.37 -0.58 5.82
CA ALA A 5 9.24 -1.24 5.18
C ALA A 5 8.97 -2.57 5.88
N THR A 6 7.73 -2.81 6.30
CA THR A 6 7.32 -4.07 6.94
C THR A 6 6.77 -5.04 5.92
N GLU A 7 5.77 -4.61 5.15
CA GLU A 7 4.99 -5.50 4.28
C GLU A 7 4.24 -4.71 3.20
N VAL A 8 3.80 -5.41 2.15
CA VAL A 8 2.92 -4.83 1.13
C VAL A 8 1.48 -5.06 1.57
N VAL A 9 0.64 -4.04 1.39
CA VAL A 9 -0.77 -4.10 1.72
C VAL A 9 -1.60 -3.62 0.55
N LEU A 10 -2.75 -4.24 0.37
CA LEU A 10 -3.86 -3.69 -0.39
C LEU A 10 -4.69 -2.85 0.58
N PHE A 11 -4.76 -1.56 0.33
CA PHE A 11 -5.51 -0.62 1.14
C PHE A 11 -6.56 0.10 0.28
N ALA A 12 -7.59 0.62 0.93
CA ALA A 12 -8.52 1.56 0.32
C ALA A 12 -8.54 2.86 1.13
N ASP A 13 -8.62 3.96 0.43
CA ASP A 13 -8.87 5.27 1.01
C ASP A 13 -10.38 5.45 1.18
N PRO A 14 -10.89 5.65 2.42
CA PRO A 14 -12.32 5.77 2.66
C PRO A 14 -12.93 7.06 2.09
N LEU A 15 -12.12 8.06 1.71
CA LEU A 15 -12.53 9.31 1.10
C LEU A 15 -12.63 9.21 -0.44
N GLU A 16 -11.73 8.45 -1.10
CA GLU A 16 -11.78 8.17 -2.54
C GLU A 16 -12.74 7.02 -2.92
N GLY A 17 -13.25 6.27 -1.94
CA GLY A 17 -14.34 5.32 -2.11
C GLY A 17 -13.90 3.86 -2.14
N THR A 18 -14.31 3.10 -3.16
CA THR A 18 -14.03 1.65 -3.26
C THR A 18 -12.76 1.32 -4.04
N GLU A 19 -11.97 2.33 -4.41
CA GLU A 19 -10.74 2.13 -5.16
C GLU A 19 -9.68 1.48 -4.25
N LYS A 20 -9.04 0.43 -4.76
CA LYS A 20 -8.08 -0.38 -4.01
C LYS A 20 -6.69 -0.10 -4.55
N HIS A 21 -5.78 0.25 -3.66
CA HIS A 21 -4.42 0.62 -3.98
C HIS A 21 -3.45 -0.33 -3.29
N TYR A 22 -2.36 -0.64 -3.97
CA TYR A 22 -1.24 -1.35 -3.36
C TYR A 22 -0.26 -0.33 -2.81
N GLY A 23 0.31 -0.63 -1.64
CA GLY A 23 1.34 0.19 -1.05
C GLY A 23 2.16 -0.57 -0.03
N VAL A 24 3.25 0.03 0.40
CA VAL A 24 4.13 -0.53 1.43
C VAL A 24 3.78 0.09 2.77
N LEU A 25 3.40 -0.75 3.73
CA LEU A 25 3.26 -0.36 5.11
C LEU A 25 4.66 -0.24 5.75
N PHE A 26 4.85 0.81 6.54
CA PHE A 26 6.05 1.05 7.32
C PHE A 26 5.78 0.84 8.82
N GLU A 27 6.84 0.61 9.60
CA GLU A 27 6.73 0.40 11.07
C GLU A 27 6.05 1.56 11.82
N ASN A 28 6.06 2.77 11.25
CA ASN A 28 5.40 3.95 11.80
C ASN A 28 3.91 4.06 11.44
N GLY A 29 3.36 3.08 10.72
CA GLY A 29 1.95 3.07 10.28
C GLY A 29 1.67 3.89 9.03
N PHE A 30 2.68 4.44 8.36
CA PHE A 30 2.46 5.10 7.07
C PHE A 30 2.41 4.07 5.94
N ILE A 31 1.67 4.37 4.88
CA ILE A 31 1.68 3.59 3.65
C ILE A 31 2.26 4.43 2.51
N LEU A 32 3.25 3.90 1.78
CA LEU A 32 3.66 4.46 0.49
C LEU A 32 2.83 3.83 -0.63
N CYS A 33 1.95 4.63 -1.24
CA CYS A 33 1.10 4.19 -2.34
C CYS A 33 1.92 3.97 -3.61
N PHE A 34 1.78 2.81 -4.24
CA PHE A 34 2.45 2.49 -5.51
C PHE A 34 1.82 3.19 -6.72
N CYS A 35 0.58 3.64 -6.61
CA CYS A 35 -0.11 4.33 -7.71
C CYS A 35 0.45 5.74 -7.94
N CYS A 36 0.72 6.50 -6.87
CA CYS A 36 1.12 7.91 -6.96
C CYS A 36 2.48 8.21 -6.31
N GLY A 37 3.07 7.27 -5.57
CA GLY A 37 4.28 7.51 -4.78
C GLY A 37 4.06 8.42 -3.56
N GLY A 38 2.80 8.67 -3.18
CA GLY A 38 2.42 9.46 -2.01
C GLY A 38 2.41 8.64 -0.72
N TYR A 39 2.65 9.30 0.40
CA TYR A 39 2.52 8.71 1.74
C TYR A 39 1.12 8.96 2.29
N ILE A 40 0.47 7.90 2.76
CA ILE A 40 -0.85 7.91 3.37
C ILE A 40 -0.70 7.70 4.88
N GLU A 41 -1.41 8.51 5.66
CA GLU A 41 -1.40 8.46 7.13
C GLU A 41 -2.26 7.28 7.64
N PRO A 42 -1.94 6.69 8.80
CA PRO A 42 -2.69 5.57 9.38
C PRO A 42 -4.18 5.82 9.63
N GLU A 43 -4.60 7.08 9.69
CA GLU A 43 -5.99 7.49 9.90
C GLU A 43 -6.77 7.60 8.58
N ASP A 44 -6.07 7.64 7.44
CA ASP A 44 -6.62 7.89 6.10
C ASP A 44 -6.68 6.63 5.22
N TYR A 45 -6.46 5.43 5.78
CA TYR A 45 -6.60 4.20 5.01
C TYR A 45 -7.27 3.08 5.79
N ILE A 46 -7.80 2.11 5.04
CA ILE A 46 -8.26 0.82 5.56
C ILE A 46 -7.48 -0.28 4.84
N ILE A 47 -6.72 -1.07 5.60
CA ILE A 47 -6.05 -2.26 5.05
C ILE A 47 -7.12 -3.32 4.77
N ILE A 48 -7.18 -3.76 3.52
CA ILE A 48 -8.07 -4.80 3.05
C ILE A 48 -7.37 -6.17 3.14
N GLU A 49 -6.12 -6.23 2.67
CA GLU A 49 -5.35 -7.48 2.63
C GLU A 49 -3.85 -7.21 2.80
N HIS A 50 -3.17 -8.11 3.50
CA HIS A 50 -1.70 -8.11 3.63
C HIS A 50 -1.13 -9.04 2.55
N CYS A 51 -0.26 -8.51 1.70
CA CYS A 51 0.33 -9.22 0.57
C CYS A 51 1.82 -9.47 0.78
N ASP A 52 2.26 -10.68 0.47
CA ASP A 52 3.68 -10.96 0.32
C ASP A 52 4.25 -10.25 -0.91
N TRP A 53 5.45 -9.69 -0.77
CA TRP A 53 6.21 -9.06 -1.86
C TRP A 53 6.32 -9.96 -3.10
N ASP A 54 6.38 -11.28 -2.91
CA ASP A 54 6.48 -12.28 -3.97
C ASP A 54 5.28 -12.24 -4.95
N LYS A 55 4.07 -11.89 -4.45
CA LYS A 55 2.84 -11.84 -5.27
C LYS A 55 2.64 -10.50 -5.98
N VAL A 56 3.32 -9.46 -5.50
CA VAL A 56 3.19 -8.09 -6.00
C VAL A 56 3.92 -7.93 -7.33
N ASP A 57 5.04 -8.63 -7.49
CA ASP A 57 5.80 -8.71 -8.75
C ASP A 57 4.93 -9.28 -9.88
N GLU A 58 4.19 -10.37 -9.62
CA GLU A 58 3.32 -11.00 -10.63
C GLU A 58 2.12 -10.13 -11.06
N THR A 59 1.63 -9.25 -10.18
CA THR A 59 0.46 -8.40 -10.44
C THR A 59 0.83 -7.06 -11.07
N LEU A 60 1.99 -6.49 -10.73
CA LEU A 60 2.52 -5.29 -11.36
C LEU A 60 3.05 -5.57 -12.78
N LEU A 61 3.71 -6.72 -13.00
CA LEU A 61 4.27 -7.07 -14.32
C LEU A 61 3.22 -7.44 -15.37
N LYS A 62 2.01 -7.86 -14.97
CA LYS A 62 0.94 -8.22 -15.91
C LYS A 62 0.26 -7.03 -16.59
N ASN A 63 0.53 -5.80 -16.13
CA ASN A 63 -0.07 -4.58 -16.68
C ASN A 63 0.93 -3.68 -17.44
N TYR A 64 2.12 -4.20 -17.79
CA TYR A 64 3.10 -3.52 -18.66
C TYR A 64 3.20 -4.19 -20.04
#